data_AF-A0A934I8F3-F1
#
_entry.id   AF-A0A934I8F3-F1
#
_cell.length_a   1.000
_cell.length_b   1.000
_cell.length_c   1.000
_cell.angle_alpha   90.00
_cell.angle_beta   90.00
_cell.angle_gamma   90.00
#
_symmetry.space_group_name_H-M   'P 1'
#
loop_
_entity.id
_entity.type
_entity.pdbx_description
1 polymer ?
#
loop_
_entity_poly.entity_id
_entity_poly.type
_entity_poly.pdbx_seq_one_letter_code
_entity_poly.pdbx_strand_id
1 'polypeptide(L)' 'MIFFFGTRRRRSAIGAGTFSCPFCLEPREYEHARTRTWAHVFWIPVFPLGSGQESVRCTVCGGEWAPAVLGAAQNR' A
#
# COMPACT_ATOMS: atom_id res chain seq x y z
N MET A 1 15.25 33.34 3.25
CA MET A 1 13.97 32.96 2.63
C MET A 1 13.70 31.51 3.00
N ILE A 2 12.77 31.25 3.91
CA ILE A 2 12.56 29.89 4.43
C ILE A 2 11.51 29.19 3.56
N PHE A 3 11.94 28.17 2.83
CA PHE A 3 11.08 27.26 2.08
C PHE A 3 10.57 26.18 3.05
N PHE A 4 9.39 26.38 3.67
CA PHE A 4 8.75 25.42 4.59
C PHE A 4 7.96 24.32 3.85
N PHE A 5 8.53 23.75 2.80
CA PHE A 5 7.90 22.71 1.99
C PHE A 5 8.56 21.37 2.32
N GLY A 6 7.78 20.43 2.86
CA GLY A 6 8.25 19.08 3.18
C GLY A 6 7.30 18.03 2.62
N THR A 7 7.82 16.91 2.15
CA THR A 7 7.01 15.75 1.75
C THR A 7 7.15 14.66 2.80
N ARG A 8 6.02 14.12 3.28
CA ARG A 8 6.02 13.00 4.24
C ARG A 8 5.28 11.81 3.63
N ARG A 9 5.93 10.65 3.63
CA ARG A 9 5.28 9.39 3.24
C ARG A 9 4.55 8.83 4.46
N ARG A 10 3.28 8.49 4.28
CA ARG A 10 2.47 7.79 5.28
C ARG A 10 2.02 6.46 4.71
N ARG A 11 2.44 5.37 5.38
CA ARG A 11 1.92 4.03 5.14
C ARG A 11 0.70 3.83 6.04
N SER A 12 -0.42 3.39 5.46
CA SER A 12 -1.64 3.03 6.17
C SER A 12 -2.09 1.65 5.69
N ALA A 13 -2.35 0.72 6.61
CA ALA A 13 -3.07 -0.50 6.26
C ALA A 13 -4.50 -0.12 5.85
N ILE A 14 -4.92 -0.51 4.66
CA ILE A 14 -6.23 -0.19 4.07
C ILE A 14 -7.18 -1.38 4.03
N GLY A 15 -6.68 -2.60 4.25
CA GLY A 15 -7.53 -3.78 4.34
C GLY A 15 -6.74 -5.05 4.55
N ALA A 16 -7.48 -6.13 4.76
CA ALA A 16 -6.97 -7.49 4.73
C ALA A 16 -8.01 -8.36 4.03
N GLY A 17 -7.58 -9.47 3.46
CA GLY A 17 -8.48 -10.43 2.80
C GLY A 17 -7.77 -11.73 2.51
N THR A 18 -8.40 -12.61 1.76
CA THR A 18 -7.82 -13.90 1.35
C THR A 18 -7.50 -13.89 -0.14
N PHE A 19 -6.33 -14.40 -0.50
CA PHE A 19 -5.90 -14.57 -1.90
C PHE A 19 -5.11 -15.87 -2.04
N SER A 20 -5.05 -16.41 -3.27
CA SER A 20 -4.16 -17.55 -3.55
C SER A 20 -2.73 -17.04 -3.72
N CYS A 21 -1.86 -17.35 -2.76
CA CYS A 21 -0.48 -16.89 -2.80
C CYS A 21 0.32 -17.73 -3.81
N PRO A 22 1.01 -17.13 -4.79
CA PRO A 22 1.80 -17.89 -5.78
C PRO A 22 2.99 -18.62 -5.15
N PHE A 23 3.41 -18.22 -3.95
CA PHE A 23 4.49 -18.85 -3.19
C PHE A 23 4.00 -20.00 -2.31
N CYS A 24 2.85 -19.83 -1.64
CA CYS A 24 2.28 -20.86 -0.76
C CYS A 24 1.39 -21.85 -1.50
N LEU A 25 0.95 -21.53 -2.73
CA LEU A 25 0.03 -22.30 -3.56
C LEU A 25 -1.31 -22.62 -2.88
N GLU A 26 -1.68 -21.84 -1.87
CA GLU A 26 -2.84 -22.06 -1.01
C GLU A 26 -3.54 -20.71 -0.77
N PRO A 27 -4.87 -20.69 -0.52
CA PRO A 27 -5.56 -19.51 -0.02
C PRO A 27 -4.97 -19.07 1.33
N ARG A 28 -4.46 -17.83 1.35
CA ARG A 28 -3.83 -17.20 2.51
C ARG A 28 -4.33 -15.79 2.71
N GLU A 29 -4.23 -15.33 3.95
CA GLU A 29 -4.55 -13.97 4.30
C GLU A 29 -3.45 -13.01 3.84
N TYR A 30 -3.86 -11.90 3.24
CA TYR A 30 -2.99 -10.79 2.89
C TYR A 30 -3.35 -9.54 3.68
N GLU A 31 -2.33 -8.73 3.92
CA GLU A 31 -2.42 -7.38 4.43
C GLU A 31 -2.24 -6.39 3.28
N HIS A 32 -3.23 -5.55 3.05
CA HIS A 32 -3.21 -4.50 2.04
C HIS A 32 -2.80 -3.19 2.69
N ALA A 33 -1.63 -2.68 2.32
CA ALA A 33 -1.11 -1.40 2.77
C ALA A 33 -1.07 -0.39 1.63
N ARG A 34 -1.44 0.85 1.91
CA ARG A 34 -1.34 1.98 0.99
C ARG A 34 -0.35 3.00 1.52
N THR A 35 0.65 3.32 0.72
CA THR A 35 1.64 4.34 0.98
C THR A 35 1.29 5.59 0.18
N ARG A 36 0.92 6.68 0.87
CA ARG A 36 0.60 7.96 0.24
C ARG A 36 1.58 9.04 0.68
N THR A 37 2.05 9.84 -0.26
CA THR A 37 2.91 10.99 0.03
C THR A 37 2.04 12.24 0.23
N TRP A 38 2.27 12.95 1.32
CA TRP A 38 1.56 14.17 1.68
C TRP A 38 2.51 15.37 1.61
N ALA A 39 2.07 16.43 0.95
CA ALA A 39 2.73 17.72 0.99
C ALA A 39 2.36 18.43 2.30
N HIS A 40 3.37 18.81 3.06
CA HIS A 40 3.20 19.68 4.21
C HIS A 40 3.70 21.08 3.84
N VAL A 41 2.84 22.06 4.02
CA VAL A 41 3.17 23.49 3.91
C VAL A 41 2.80 24.13 5.23
N PHE A 42 3.76 24.77 5.90
CA PHE A 42 3.52 25.40 7.21
C PHE A 42 2.84 24.44 8.21
N TRP A 43 3.36 23.21 8.32
CA TRP A 43 2.86 22.15 9.23
C TRP A 43 1.48 21.56 8.90
N ILE A 44 0.72 22.14 7.97
CA ILE A 44 -0.59 21.65 7.57
C ILE A 44 -0.42 20.73 6.35
N PRO A 45 -0.89 19.46 6.40
CA PRO A 45 -0.93 18.59 5.22
C PRO A 45 -2.00 19.10 4.24
N VAL A 46 -1.61 19.90 3.25
CA VAL A 46 -2.57 20.61 2.37
C VAL A 46 -3.03 19.76 1.19
N PHE A 47 -2.12 19.01 0.57
CA PHE A 47 -2.44 18.20 -0.62
C PHE A 47 -1.71 16.86 -0.64
N PRO A 48 -2.39 15.77 -1.05
CA PRO A 48 -1.73 14.52 -1.35
C PRO A 48 -0.93 14.66 -2.66
N LEU A 49 0.40 14.68 -2.55
CA LEU A 49 1.30 14.70 -3.71
C LEU A 49 1.52 13.26 -4.18
N GLY A 50 0.71 12.81 -5.13
CA GLY A 50 0.95 11.57 -5.88
C GLY A 50 -0.11 10.48 -5.68
N SER A 51 -0.02 9.49 -6.56
CA SER A 51 -0.79 8.25 -6.47
C SER A 51 -0.30 7.44 -5.26
N GLY A 52 -1.22 7.10 -4.36
CA GLY A 52 -0.89 6.19 -3.27
C GLY A 52 -0.42 4.86 -3.85
N GLN A 53 0.79 4.43 -3.52
CA GLN A 53 1.28 3.11 -3.89
C GLN A 53 0.67 2.09 -2.95
N GLU A 54 -0.12 1.20 -3.52
CA GLU A 54 -0.73 0.08 -2.83
C GLU A 54 0.21 -1.12 -2.91
N SER A 55 0.38 -1.82 -1.79
CA SER A 55 1.15 -3.04 -1.67
C SER A 55 0.39 -4.07 -0.87
N VAL A 56 0.45 -5.32 -1.32
CA VAL A 56 -0.24 -6.46 -0.73
C VAL A 56 0.82 -7.39 -0.19
N ARG A 57 0.80 -7.64 1.11
CA ARG A 57 1.74 -8.53 1.79
C ARG A 57 1.06 -9.80 2.26
N CYS A 58 1.61 -10.97 1.96
CA CYS A 58 1.13 -12.21 2.58
C CYS A 58 1.53 -12.25 4.05
N THR A 59 0.58 -12.53 4.94
CA THR A 59 0.82 -12.64 6.39
C THR A 59 1.66 -13.86 6.76
N VAL A 60 1.69 -14.88 5.89
CA VAL A 60 2.36 -16.17 6.14
C VAL A 60 3.78 -16.20 5.59
N CYS A 61 3.96 -16.01 4.28
CA CYS A 61 5.30 -16.03 3.67
C CYS A 61 6.01 -14.68 3.69
N GLY A 62 5.29 -13.60 4.01
CA GLY A 62 5.86 -12.25 4.09
C GLY A 62 6.17 -11.59 2.74
N GLY A 63 5.88 -12.25 1.61
CA GLY A 63 6.08 -11.66 0.28
C GLY A 63 5.19 -10.43 0.07
N GLU A 64 5.69 -9.46 -0.68
CA GLU A 64 5.01 -8.20 -0.98
C GLU A 64 4.84 -8.06 -2.50
N TRP A 65 3.60 -7.78 -2.93
CA TRP A 65 3.20 -7.71 -4.33
C TRP A 65 2.37 -6.45 -4.59
N ALA A 66 2.23 -6.10 -5.88
CA ALA A 66 1.29 -5.06 -6.28
C ALA A 66 -0.17 -5.54 -6.11
N PRO A 67 -1.12 -4.65 -5.80
CA PRO A 67 -2.54 -5.00 -5.64
C PRO A 67 -3.16 -5.61 -6.90
N ALA A 68 -2.55 -5.41 -8.08
CA ALA A 68 -2.94 -6.07 -9.31
C ALA A 68 -2.96 -7.61 -9.20
N VAL A 69 -2.19 -8.20 -8.27
CA VAL A 69 -2.17 -9.65 -8.04
C VAL A 69 -3.51 -10.18 -7.50
N LEU A 70 -4.27 -9.33 -6.80
CA LEU A 70 -5.59 -9.69 -6.27
C LEU A 70 -6.60 -9.94 -7.40
N GLY A 71 -6.55 -9.11 -8.45
CA GLY A 71 -7.41 -9.27 -9.63
C GLY A 71 -7.04 -10.47 -10.48
N ALA A 72 -5.74 -10.78 -10.61
CA ALA A 72 -5.26 -11.94 -11.35
C ALA A 72 -5.64 -13.28 -10.67
N ALA A 73 -5.66 -13.33 -9.33
CA ALA A 73 -6.03 -14.54 -8.58
C ALA A 73 -7.54 -14.81 -8.55
N GLN A 74 -8.39 -13.78 -8.74
CA GLN A 74 -9.85 -13.90 -8.66
C GLN A 74 -10.49 -14.56 -9.90
N ASN A 75 -9.83 -14.57 -11.06
CA ASN A 75 -10.45 -14.91 -12.34
C ASN A 75 -10.19 -16.37 -12.83
N ARG A 76 -10.26 -17.37 -11.94
CA ARG A 76 -10.20 -18.79 -12.35
C ARG A 76 -11.30 -19.60 -11.68
#